data_AF-A0A0F9VPL4-F1
#
_entry.id   AF-A0A0F9VPL4-F1
#
_cell.length_a   1.000
_cell.length_b   1.000
_cell.length_c   1.000
_cell.angle_alpha   90.00
_cell.angle_beta   90.00
_cell.angle_gamma   90.00
#
_symmetry.space_group_name_H-M   'P 1'
#
loop_
_entity.id
_entity.type
_entity.pdbx_description
1 polymer ?
#
loop_
_entity_poly.entity_id
_entity_poly.type
_entity_poly.pdbx_seq_one_letter_code
_entity_poly.pdbx_strand_id
1 'polypeptide(L)' 'MKEMIERLNKIASKCREDMHEPDEQGLELATTGYRFDNAFGDDPNTNRGEFTIRLMNKNSYEWEWFNLATLIALARKAKL' A
#
# COMPACT_ATOMS: atom_id res chain seq x y z
N MET A 1 2.62 -5.59 11.15
CA MET A 1 1.24 -5.84 10.64
C MET A 1 0.24 -4.83 11.16
N LYS A 2 0.12 -4.64 12.49
CA LYS A 2 -0.71 -3.56 13.06
C LYS A 2 -0.32 -2.18 12.52
N GLU A 3 0.97 -1.86 12.54
CA GLU A 3 1.55 -0.65 11.95
C GLU A 3 1.20 -0.47 10.46
N MET A 4 1.21 -1.56 9.69
CA MET A 4 0.85 -1.51 8.27
C MET A 4 -0.63 -1.19 8.07
N ILE A 5 -1.52 -1.75 8.89
CA ILE A 5 -2.95 -1.44 8.86
C ILE A 5 -3.16 0.04 9.20
N GLU A 6 -2.48 0.56 10.22
CA GLU A 6 -2.55 1.97 10.59
C GLU A 6 -2.10 2.89 9.45
N ARG A 7 -0.97 2.57 8.80
CA ARG A 7 -0.48 3.30 7.62
C ARG A 7 -1.45 3.24 6.44
N LEU A 8 -2.01 2.07 6.15
CA LEU A 8 -2.98 1.86 5.07
C LEU A 8 -4.29 2.63 5.33
N ASN A 9 -4.80 2.56 6.57
CA ASN A 9 -6.00 3.29 6.97
C ASN A 9 -5.79 4.80 6.96
N LYS A 10 -4.60 5.28 7.33
CA LYS A 10 -4.27 6.71 7.25
C LYS A 10 -4.34 7.20 5.80
N ILE A 11 -3.60 6.55 4.90
CA ILE A 11 -3.50 7.01 3.51
C ILE A 11 -4.83 6.89 2.77
N ALA A 12 -5.59 5.82 3.03
CA ALA A 12 -6.87 5.54 2.40
C ALA A 12 -8.10 6.02 3.21
N SER A 13 -7.91 6.88 4.21
CA SER A 13 -8.96 7.34 5.15
C SER A 13 -10.16 8.03 4.51
N LYS A 14 -10.05 8.45 3.25
CA LYS A 14 -11.13 9.09 2.46
C LYS A 14 -11.84 8.13 1.52
N CYS A 15 -11.36 6.90 1.41
CA CYS A 15 -12.00 5.89 0.60
C CYS A 15 -13.09 5.17 1.39
N ARG A 16 -14.16 4.82 0.69
CA ARG A 16 -15.19 3.88 1.16
C ARG A 16 -14.57 2.51 1.46
N GLU A 17 -15.16 1.77 2.40
CA GLU A 17 -14.63 0.47 2.85
C GLU A 17 -14.50 -0.56 1.71
N ASP A 18 -15.41 -0.55 0.74
CA ASP A 18 -15.42 -1.43 -0.42
C ASP A 18 -14.61 -0.87 -1.63
N MET A 19 -13.92 0.26 -1.43
CA MET A 19 -12.92 0.89 -2.33
C MET A 19 -13.16 0.73 -3.84
N HIS A 20 -14.38 0.95 -4.31
CA HIS A 20 -14.65 0.98 -5.76
C HIS A 20 -14.17 2.31 -6.37
N GLU A 21 -13.36 2.26 -7.42
CA GLU A 21 -12.79 3.45 -8.09
C GLU A 21 -11.99 4.36 -7.12
N PRO A 22 -10.88 3.88 -6.52
CA PRO A 22 -10.13 4.65 -5.50
C PRO A 22 -9.57 5.98 -6.02
N ASP A 23 -9.32 6.09 -7.32
CA ASP A 23 -8.80 7.27 -7.97
C ASP A 23 -9.81 8.41 -8.06
N GLU A 24 -11.10 8.10 -8.17
CA GLU A 24 -12.21 9.04 -7.99
C GLU A 24 -12.38 9.46 -6.53
N GLN A 25 -11.84 8.68 -5.61
CA GLN A 25 -11.86 8.94 -4.16
C GLN A 25 -10.57 9.60 -3.65
N GLY A 26 -9.72 10.08 -4.56
CA GLY A 26 -8.54 10.86 -4.21
C GLY A 26 -7.29 10.04 -3.91
N LEU A 27 -7.19 8.79 -4.34
CA LEU A 27 -5.95 8.01 -4.29
C LEU A 27 -5.24 7.95 -5.66
N GLU A 28 -3.92 8.01 -5.65
CA GLU A 28 -3.08 7.67 -6.80
C GLU A 28 -2.14 6.53 -6.46
N LEU A 29 -1.71 5.83 -7.52
CA LEU A 29 -0.86 4.66 -7.42
C LEU A 29 0.41 4.87 -8.24
N ALA A 30 1.56 4.50 -7.66
CA ALA A 30 2.77 4.20 -8.42
C ALA A 30 3.29 2.81 -8.01
N THR A 31 4.04 2.16 -8.90
CA THR A 31 4.62 0.84 -8.63
C THR A 31 6.09 0.82 -8.99
N THR A 32 6.86 -0.04 -8.33
CA THR A 32 8.26 -0.31 -8.64
C THR A 32 8.66 -1.69 -8.17
N GLY A 33 9.84 -2.15 -8.63
CA GLY A 33 10.37 -3.47 -8.33
C GLY A 33 9.82 -4.56 -9.24
N TYR A 34 10.39 -5.74 -9.10
CA TYR A 34 10.07 -6.92 -9.93
C TYR A 34 10.15 -8.24 -9.15
N ARG A 35 10.65 -8.22 -7.90
CA ARG A 35 10.74 -9.41 -7.06
C ARG A 35 9.51 -9.52 -6.18
N PHE A 36 8.84 -10.66 -6.24
CA PHE A 36 7.66 -10.91 -5.43
C PHE A 36 8.02 -11.63 -4.12
N ASP A 37 8.54 -10.86 -3.15
CA ASP A 37 8.96 -11.27 -1.80
C ASP A 37 8.79 -10.08 -0.83
N ASN A 38 8.95 -10.29 0.48
CA ASN A 38 8.86 -9.25 1.53
C ASN A 38 9.96 -9.31 2.59
N ALA A 39 11.15 -9.78 2.22
CA ALA A 39 12.29 -9.91 3.13
C ALA A 39 12.97 -8.58 3.46
N PHE A 40 12.84 -7.55 2.60
CA PHE A 40 13.57 -6.28 2.73
C PHE A 40 12.68 -5.05 2.95
N GLY A 41 11.36 -5.23 3.08
CA GLY A 41 10.43 -4.20 3.53
C GLY A 41 9.85 -3.33 2.41
N ASP A 42 9.43 -2.12 2.78
CA ASP A 42 8.57 -1.30 1.93
C ASP A 42 9.31 -0.19 1.14
N ASP A 43 10.48 0.24 1.58
CA ASP A 43 11.20 1.37 0.95
C ASP A 43 11.85 0.94 -0.38
N PRO A 44 11.39 1.48 -1.53
CA PRO A 44 11.89 1.08 -2.84
C PRO A 44 13.38 1.38 -3.08
N ASN A 45 13.99 2.25 -2.27
CA ASN A 45 15.41 2.58 -2.40
C ASN A 45 16.32 1.54 -1.74
N THR A 46 15.78 0.75 -0.80
CA THR A 46 16.56 -0.17 0.04
C THR A 46 16.04 -1.61 0.02
N ASN A 47 14.86 -1.86 -0.54
CA ASN A 47 14.18 -3.17 -0.55
C ASN A 47 14.72 -4.20 -1.58
N ARG A 48 15.90 -3.97 -2.17
CA ARG A 48 16.55 -4.88 -3.14
C ARG A 48 15.67 -5.27 -4.34
N GLY A 49 14.78 -4.38 -4.77
CA GLY A 49 13.93 -4.58 -5.96
C GLY A 49 12.67 -5.40 -5.71
N GLU A 50 12.28 -5.57 -4.45
CA GLU A 50 10.96 -6.08 -4.08
C GLU A 50 9.84 -5.21 -4.65
N PHE A 51 8.74 -5.87 -5.05
CA PHE A 51 7.61 -5.21 -5.67
C PHE A 51 6.85 -4.40 -4.62
N THR A 52 6.88 -3.07 -4.77
CA THR A 52 6.21 -2.14 -3.86
C THR A 52 5.23 -1.25 -4.60
N ILE A 53 4.21 -0.82 -3.88
CA ILE A 53 3.15 0.06 -4.32
C ILE A 53 3.22 1.33 -3.48
N ARG A 54 3.28 2.49 -4.14
CA ARG A 54 3.04 3.78 -3.49
C ARG A 54 1.57 4.11 -3.61
N LEU A 55 0.96 4.40 -2.47
CA LEU A 55 -0.35 5.06 -2.43
C LEU A 55 -0.13 6.51 -2.07
N MET A 56 -0.75 7.42 -2.82
CA MET A 56 -0.70 8.85 -2.59
C MET A 56 -2.12 9.39 -2.42
N ASN A 57 -2.34 10.20 -1.39
CA ASN A 57 -3.58 10.92 -1.20
C ASN A 57 -3.51 12.26 -1.94
N LYS A 58 -4.33 12.44 -2.99
CA LYS A 58 -4.36 13.65 -3.82
C LYS A 58 -4.70 14.92 -3.03
N ASN A 59 -5.44 14.78 -1.92
CA ASN A 59 -5.89 15.93 -1.14
C ASN A 59 -4.82 16.44 -0.18
N SER A 60 -4.10 15.53 0.49
CA SER A 60 -3.05 15.88 1.45
C SER A 60 -1.65 15.88 0.86
N TYR A 61 -1.46 15.32 -0.34
CA TYR A 61 -0.17 15.04 -0.97
C TYR A 61 0.74 14.13 -0.15
N GLU A 62 0.21 13.48 0.90
CA GLU A 62 0.92 12.44 1.64
C GLU A 62 1.01 11.17 0.79
N TRP A 63 2.06 10.37 0.99
CA TRP A 63 2.22 9.09 0.33
C TRP A 63 2.91 8.08 1.23
N GLU A 64 2.66 6.79 0.96
CA GLU A 64 3.22 5.65 1.68
C GLU A 64 3.58 4.54 0.68
N TRP A 65 4.71 3.86 0.90
CA TRP A 65 5.05 2.64 0.17
C TRP A 65 4.65 1.39 0.95
N PHE A 66 4.19 0.37 0.23
CA PHE A 66 3.85 -0.92 0.79
C PHE A 66 4.41 -2.03 -0.09
N ASN A 67 5.01 -3.03 0.53
CA ASN A 67 5.37 -4.27 -0.15
C ASN A 67 4.10 -5.06 -0.54
N LEU A 68 4.00 -5.45 -1.81
CA LEU A 68 2.82 -6.14 -2.35
C LEU A 68 2.59 -7.51 -1.71
N ALA A 69 3.65 -8.28 -1.43
CA ALA A 69 3.50 -9.58 -0.78
C ALA A 69 2.96 -9.42 0.65
N THR A 70 3.35 -8.36 1.37
CA THR A 70 2.79 -8.03 2.68
C THR A 70 1.32 -7.59 2.59
N LEU A 71 0.94 -6.81 1.57
CA LEU A 71 -0.46 -6.40 1.34
C LEU A 71 -1.37 -7.63 1.10
N ILE A 72 -0.89 -8.58 0.30
CA ILE A 72 -1.61 -9.83 0.05
C ILE A 72 -1.73 -10.65 1.34
N ALA A 73 -0.66 -10.73 2.14
CA ALA A 73 -0.72 -11.41 3.44
C ALA A 73 -1.75 -10.78 4.39
N LEU A 74 -1.84 -9.44 4.40
CA LEU A 74 -2.87 -8.71 5.15
C LEU A 74 -4.28 -9.05 4.64
N ALA A 75 -4.51 -8.98 3.32
CA ALA A 75 -5.80 -9.29 2.72
C ALA A 75 -6.26 -10.74 2.99
N ARG A 76 -5.32 -11.70 3.01
CA ARG A 76 -5.60 -13.10 3.38
C ARG A 76 -6.04 -13.25 4.83
N LYS A 77 -5.53 -12.42 5.74
CA LYS A 77 -5.91 -12.44 7.16
C LYS A 77 -7.24 -11.74 7.43
N ALA A 78 -7.61 -10.74 6.64
CA ALA A 78 -8.88 -10.04 6.78
C ALA A 78 -10.10 -10.89 6.37
N LYS A 79 -9.89 -12.01 5.67
CA LYS A 79 -10.95 -12.97 5.26
C LYS A 79 -11.26 -14.04 6.33
N LEU A 80 -10.66 -13.93 7.51
CA LEU A 80 -10.91 -14.79 8.68
C LEU A 80 -11.53 -13.95 9.79
#